data_AF-A0A9E5AM65-F1
#
_entry.id   AF-A0A9E5AM65-F1
#
_cell.length_a   1.000
_cell.length_b   1.000
_cell.length_c   1.000
_cell.angle_alpha   90.00
_cell.angle_beta   90.00
_cell.angle_gamma   90.00
#
_symmetry.space_group_name_H-M   'P 1'
#
loop_
_entity.id
_entity.type
_entity.pdbx_description
1 polymer ?
#
loop_
_entity_poly.entity_id
_entity_poly.type
_entity_poly.pdbx_seq_one_letter_code
_entity_poly.pdbx_strand_id
1 'polypeptide(L)'
;MYKIIGGDGREYGPITKEQLLQWIAEGRADVQSRVRAEGGHDWKPLASFPEFTGAFATVAAPSASPPLPPVVSGSSVLPPLRGKTSGMAIAALVLGILGMFCWFITAIPGLILGIISLNRINRSGGQLGGKGLAIAGIAISGVMLMCGVVSMGMLLPALNAAREKARRASCLNNLKQIGLAIRLYAGDNNERFPTDAAWTTLGSYELLTKNYQTSYKTWVCPSDTGIVPGTPYAPLTAKNVSYAYNGFGLTESTQPDTPVACDRSSAGDPVGTFPWNGNAWTHKADSGNVLFADGHAAFHKTLIPHMYNGKNP
;
A
#
# COMPACT_ATOMS: atom_id res chain seq x y z
N MET A 1 23.66 3.70 68.24
CA MET A 1 22.42 3.95 67.46
C MET A 1 22.12 2.74 66.58
N TYR A 2 20.95 2.69 65.95
CA TYR A 2 20.54 1.63 65.02
C TYR A 2 20.09 2.19 63.67
N LYS A 3 20.23 1.40 62.62
CA LYS A 3 19.56 1.60 61.32
C LYS A 3 18.58 0.45 61.10
N ILE A 4 17.41 0.74 60.51
CA ILE A 4 16.36 -0.24 60.21
C ILE A 4 15.96 -0.17 58.73
N ILE A 5 15.61 -1.31 58.13
CA ILE A 5 15.01 -1.36 56.79
C ILE A 5 13.49 -1.31 56.94
N GLY A 6 12.85 -0.30 56.36
CA GLY A 6 11.38 -0.21 56.32
C GLY A 6 10.75 -1.27 55.41
N GLY A 7 9.44 -1.48 55.52
CA GLY A 7 8.69 -2.39 54.63
C GLY A 7 8.74 -2.01 53.14
N ASP A 8 9.19 -0.79 52.83
CA ASP A 8 9.45 -0.26 51.49
C ASP A 8 10.89 -0.54 50.99
N GLY A 9 11.72 -1.23 51.78
CA GLY A 9 13.09 -1.60 51.43
C GLY A 9 14.12 -0.48 51.59
N ARG A 10 13.74 0.68 52.16
CA ARG A 10 14.67 1.81 52.38
C ARG A 10 15.33 1.75 53.75
N GLU A 11 16.57 2.24 53.84
CA GLU A 11 17.31 2.35 55.10
C GLU A 11 16.93 3.62 55.86
N TYR A 12 16.56 3.48 57.13
CA TYR A 12 16.25 4.57 58.04
C TYR A 12 17.22 4.58 59.21
N GLY A 13 17.85 5.73 59.46
CA GLY A 13 18.66 5.97 60.66
C GLY A 13 19.68 7.10 60.50
N PRO A 14 20.39 7.45 61.58
CA PRO A 14 20.46 6.75 62.87
C PRO A 14 19.23 6.97 63.78
N ILE A 15 18.73 5.89 64.40
CA ILE A 15 17.61 5.85 65.34
C ILE A 15 18.13 5.41 66.71
N THR A 16 17.59 5.96 67.80
CA THR A 16 17.98 5.55 69.17
C THR A 16 17.28 4.25 69.59
N LYS A 17 17.76 3.60 70.66
CA LYS A 17 17.13 2.38 71.19
C LYS A 17 15.68 2.63 71.61
N GLU A 18 15.42 3.79 72.20
CA GLU A 18 14.12 4.19 72.76
C GLU A 18 13.10 4.42 71.65
N GLN A 19 13.51 5.06 70.55
CA GLN A 19 12.67 5.23 69.37
C GLN A 19 12.30 3.90 68.72
N LEU A 20 13.24 2.94 68.71
CA LEU A 20 12.97 1.61 68.16
C LEU A 20 11.99 0.82 69.04
N LEU A 21 12.09 0.93 70.36
CA LEU A 21 11.11 0.35 71.31
C LEU A 21 9.71 0.96 71.12
N GLN A 22 9.62 2.26 70.87
CA GLN A 22 8.36 2.92 70.57
C GLN A 22 7.74 2.39 69.27
N TRP A 23 8.53 2.16 68.22
CA TRP A 23 8.01 1.59 66.97
C TRP A 23 7.55 0.13 67.10
N ILE A 24 8.16 -0.64 68.01
CA ILE A 24 7.66 -1.99 68.35
C ILE A 24 6.30 -1.87 69.06
N ALA A 25 6.16 -0.95 70.02
CA ALA A 25 4.91 -0.72 70.75
C ALA A 25 3.78 -0.19 69.82
N GLU A 26 4.12 0.63 68.82
CA GLU A 26 3.21 1.12 67.78
C GLU A 26 2.89 0.07 66.70
N GLY A 27 3.51 -1.11 66.74
CA GLY A 27 3.32 -2.18 65.73
C GLY A 27 3.93 -1.85 64.36
N ARG A 28 4.81 -0.86 64.29
CA ARG A 28 5.49 -0.41 63.05
C ARG A 28 6.79 -1.16 62.77
N ALA A 29 7.38 -1.77 63.79
CA ALA A 29 8.50 -2.68 63.68
C ALA A 29 8.13 -4.02 64.33
N ASP A 30 8.40 -5.12 63.65
CA ASP A 30 8.06 -6.47 64.09
C ASP A 30 9.33 -7.29 64.42
N VAL A 31 9.13 -8.54 64.84
CA VAL A 31 10.20 -9.48 65.16
C VAL A 31 11.14 -9.77 63.97
N GLN A 32 10.65 -9.63 62.73
CA GLN A 32 11.39 -9.92 61.50
C GLN A 32 12.10 -8.69 60.91
N SER A 33 11.82 -7.50 61.43
CA SER A 33 12.37 -6.24 60.92
C SER A 33 13.91 -6.25 60.99
N ARG A 34 14.56 -5.92 59.87
CA ARG A 34 16.03 -5.99 59.76
C ARG A 34 16.65 -4.73 60.33
N VAL A 35 17.49 -4.90 61.35
CA VAL A 35 18.15 -3.82 62.08
C VAL A 35 19.67 -4.04 62.11
N ARG A 36 20.43 -2.95 62.03
CA ARG A 36 21.89 -2.94 62.10
C ARG A 36 22.32 -1.97 63.21
N ALA A 37 23.05 -2.47 64.19
CA ALA A 37 23.66 -1.64 65.22
C ALA A 37 24.85 -0.86 64.65
N GLU A 38 25.04 0.38 65.11
CA GLU A 38 26.14 1.25 64.72
C GLU A 38 27.50 0.61 65.08
N GLY A 39 28.30 0.27 64.07
CA GLY A 39 29.57 -0.48 64.20
C GLY A 39 29.52 -1.94 63.74
N GLY A 40 28.33 -2.48 63.44
CA GLY A 40 28.16 -3.81 62.84
C GLY A 40 27.98 -3.75 61.31
N HIS A 41 28.56 -4.70 60.58
CA HIS A 41 28.44 -4.75 59.11
C HIS A 41 27.18 -5.49 58.62
N ASP A 42 26.57 -6.34 59.47
CA ASP A 42 25.47 -7.23 59.07
C ASP A 42 24.10 -6.78 59.58
N TRP A 43 23.10 -6.91 58.71
CA TRP A 43 21.68 -6.74 59.05
C TRP A 43 21.15 -7.97 59.77
N LYS A 44 20.68 -7.80 60.99
CA LYS A 44 20.13 -8.89 61.79
C LYS A 44 18.65 -8.62 62.13
N PRO A 45 17.79 -9.66 62.21
CA PRO A 45 16.41 -9.49 62.64
C PRO A 45 16.34 -8.87 64.04
N LEU A 46 15.33 -8.04 64.30
CA LEU A 46 15.17 -7.36 65.58
C LEU A 46 15.05 -8.33 66.77
N ALA A 47 14.51 -9.53 66.55
CA ALA A 47 14.46 -10.62 67.54
C ALA A 47 15.84 -11.16 67.95
N SER A 48 16.90 -10.96 67.15
CA SER A 48 18.24 -11.46 67.47
C SER A 48 18.99 -10.62 68.52
N PHE A 49 18.45 -9.44 68.85
CA PHE A 49 19.01 -8.53 69.84
C PHE A 49 18.31 -8.76 71.19
N PRO A 50 19.02 -9.24 72.22
CA PRO A 50 18.43 -9.57 73.52
C PRO A 50 17.85 -8.35 74.25
N GLU A 51 18.20 -7.12 73.86
CA GLU A 51 17.61 -5.90 74.42
C GLU A 51 16.17 -5.58 73.94
N PHE A 52 15.65 -6.26 72.89
CA PHE A 52 14.29 -6.02 72.36
C PHE A 52 13.33 -7.19 72.57
N THR A 53 13.79 -8.34 73.09
CA THR A 53 12.95 -9.53 73.34
C THR A 53 11.82 -9.26 74.34
N GLY A 54 12.03 -8.42 75.35
CA GLY A 54 11.00 -8.04 76.32
C GLY A 54 9.87 -7.18 75.73
N ALA A 55 10.13 -6.44 74.65
CA ALA A 55 9.15 -5.54 74.02
C ALA A 55 8.12 -6.28 73.16
N PHE A 56 8.46 -7.47 72.66
CA PHE A 56 7.53 -8.33 71.92
C PHE A 56 6.61 -9.14 72.83
N ALA A 57 6.97 -9.31 74.12
CA ALA A 57 6.18 -10.05 75.09
C ALA A 57 4.96 -9.26 75.62
N THR A 58 4.98 -7.93 75.56
CA THR A 58 3.90 -7.06 76.06
C THR A 58 2.76 -6.82 75.06
N VAL A 59 2.90 -7.23 73.80
CA VAL A 59 1.81 -7.20 72.79
C VAL A 59 0.99 -8.50 72.79
N ALA A 60 1.45 -9.54 73.52
CA ALA A 60 0.85 -10.86 73.55
C ALA A 60 0.35 -11.23 74.96
N ALA A 61 -0.74 -10.60 75.42
CA ALA A 61 -1.56 -11.14 76.52
C ALA A 61 -3.05 -10.81 76.31
N PRO A 62 -3.97 -11.78 76.44
CA PRO A 62 -5.35 -11.69 75.96
C PRO A 62 -6.30 -11.16 77.05
N SER A 63 -7.17 -10.19 76.71
CA SER A 63 -8.37 -9.91 77.51
C SER A 63 -9.52 -10.80 77.03
N ALA A 64 -9.99 -11.65 77.95
CA ALA A 64 -11.07 -12.60 77.72
C ALA A 64 -12.38 -11.89 77.32
N SER A 65 -12.96 -12.32 76.20
CA SER A 65 -14.31 -11.97 75.75
C SER A 65 -15.26 -13.17 75.93
N PRO A 66 -16.56 -12.97 76.20
CA PRO A 66 -17.53 -14.05 76.46
C PRO A 66 -17.79 -14.93 75.21
N PRO A 67 -18.35 -16.15 75.36
CA PRO A 67 -18.32 -17.16 74.31
C PRO A 67 -19.21 -16.78 73.11
N LEU A 68 -18.61 -16.74 71.92
CA LEU A 68 -19.30 -16.60 70.64
C LEU A 68 -19.76 -17.99 70.10
N PRO A 69 -20.85 -18.05 69.31
CA PRO A 69 -21.42 -19.28 68.75
C PRO A 69 -20.49 -19.97 67.72
N PRO A 70 -20.74 -21.25 67.37
CA PRO A 70 -19.80 -22.07 66.62
C PRO A 70 -19.52 -21.50 65.22
N VAL A 71 -18.24 -21.27 64.94
CA VAL A 71 -17.69 -20.92 63.62
C VAL A 71 -17.79 -22.14 62.71
N VAL A 72 -18.62 -22.05 61.68
CA VAL A 72 -18.62 -23.00 60.56
C VAL A 72 -17.35 -22.77 59.75
N SER A 73 -16.41 -23.73 59.76
CA SER A 73 -15.23 -23.73 58.90
C SER A 73 -15.65 -23.91 57.43
N GLY A 74 -15.96 -22.80 56.77
CA GLY A 74 -15.99 -22.72 55.31
C GLY A 74 -14.61 -22.35 54.78
N SER A 75 -13.86 -23.31 54.27
CA SER A 75 -12.67 -23.07 53.45
C SER A 75 -13.10 -22.50 52.09
N SER A 76 -13.44 -21.22 52.03
CA SER A 76 -13.59 -20.54 50.74
C SER A 76 -12.20 -20.26 50.16
N VAL A 77 -11.65 -21.23 49.44
CA VAL A 77 -10.64 -20.94 48.41
C VAL A 77 -11.32 -19.97 47.45
N LEU A 78 -11.00 -18.68 47.55
CA LEU A 78 -11.52 -17.67 46.64
C LEU A 78 -11.09 -18.10 45.21
N PRO A 79 -12.02 -18.32 44.28
CA PRO A 79 -11.65 -18.55 42.89
C PRO A 79 -10.82 -17.35 42.41
N PRO A 80 -9.79 -17.52 41.58
CA PRO A 80 -9.13 -16.39 40.96
C PRO A 80 -10.21 -15.58 40.23
N LEU A 81 -10.37 -14.31 40.63
CA LEU A 81 -11.32 -13.39 40.00
C LEU A 81 -10.94 -13.29 38.52
N ARG A 82 -11.66 -14.04 37.67
CA ARG A 82 -11.49 -14.01 36.22
C ARG A 82 -11.96 -12.63 35.77
N GLY A 83 -11.02 -11.69 35.64
CA GLY A 83 -11.29 -10.34 35.17
C GLY A 83 -12.09 -10.40 33.87
N LYS A 84 -13.18 -9.61 33.79
CA LYS A 84 -14.05 -9.59 32.61
C LYS A 84 -13.20 -9.30 31.37
N THR A 85 -13.36 -10.10 30.31
CA THR A 85 -12.64 -9.89 29.05
C THR A 85 -13.08 -8.57 28.42
N SER A 86 -12.11 -7.81 27.91
CA SER A 86 -12.40 -6.54 27.23
C SER A 86 -13.21 -6.80 25.95
N GLY A 87 -14.41 -6.20 25.84
CA GLY A 87 -15.24 -6.29 24.63
C GLY A 87 -14.52 -5.80 23.36
N MET A 88 -13.57 -4.88 23.50
CA MET A 88 -12.74 -4.39 22.40
C MET A 88 -11.74 -5.46 21.90
N ALA A 89 -11.27 -6.36 22.77
CA ALA A 89 -10.39 -7.46 22.35
C ALA A 89 -11.15 -8.52 21.54
N ILE A 90 -12.42 -8.77 21.90
CA ILE A 90 -13.32 -9.64 21.13
C ILE A 90 -13.63 -8.99 19.78
N ALA A 91 -13.97 -7.70 19.76
CA ALA A 91 -14.22 -6.95 18.52
C ALA A 91 -13.00 -6.94 17.59
N ALA A 92 -11.79 -6.77 18.12
CA ALA A 92 -10.55 -6.83 17.34
C ALA A 92 -10.35 -8.19 16.67
N LEU A 93 -10.61 -9.29 17.40
CA LEU A 93 -10.53 -10.64 16.84
C LEU A 93 -11.57 -10.87 15.74
N VAL A 94 -12.83 -10.49 15.99
CA VAL A 94 -13.93 -10.66 15.03
C VAL A 94 -13.66 -9.86 13.76
N LEU A 95 -13.21 -8.60 13.87
CA LEU A 95 -12.87 -7.76 12.73
C LEU A 95 -11.64 -8.27 11.96
N GLY A 96 -10.66 -8.86 12.66
CA GLY A 96 -9.53 -9.53 12.04
C GLY A 96 -9.95 -10.74 11.21
N ILE A 97 -10.85 -11.59 11.74
CA ILE A 97 -11.38 -12.76 11.03
C ILE A 97 -12.26 -12.34 9.85
N LEU A 98 -13.16 -11.36 10.04
CA LEU A 98 -13.99 -10.81 8.96
C LEU A 98 -13.16 -10.10 7.88
N GLY A 99 -11.95 -9.67 8.21
CA GLY A 99 -11.01 -9.08 7.24
C GLY A 99 -10.67 -10.00 6.09
N MET A 100 -10.72 -11.32 6.32
CA MET A 100 -10.52 -12.34 5.28
C MET A 100 -11.64 -12.35 4.24
N PHE A 101 -12.86 -11.94 4.62
CA PHE A 101 -14.04 -11.98 3.75
C PHE A 101 -14.46 -10.61 3.21
N CYS A 102 -14.10 -9.52 3.89
CA CYS A 102 -14.51 -8.15 3.56
C CYS A 102 -13.38 -7.30 2.92
N TRP A 103 -12.68 -7.86 1.93
CA TRP A 103 -11.64 -7.18 1.13
C TRP A 103 -10.57 -6.46 1.98
N PHE A 104 -10.16 -7.05 3.11
CA PHE A 104 -9.15 -6.47 4.03
C PHE A 104 -9.51 -5.11 4.65
N ILE A 105 -10.69 -4.53 4.35
CA ILE A 105 -11.12 -3.21 4.84
C ILE A 105 -11.28 -3.21 6.37
N THR A 106 -11.77 -4.32 6.93
CA THR A 106 -11.97 -4.46 8.38
C THR A 106 -10.69 -4.76 9.16
N ALA A 107 -9.57 -5.06 8.48
CA ALA A 107 -8.29 -5.33 9.14
C ALA A 107 -7.70 -4.08 9.79
N ILE A 108 -7.94 -2.88 9.24
CA ILE A 108 -7.49 -1.61 9.82
C ILE A 108 -8.16 -1.33 11.18
N PRO A 109 -9.51 -1.30 11.30
CA PRO A 109 -10.16 -1.10 12.59
C PRO A 109 -9.89 -2.27 13.56
N GLY A 110 -9.74 -3.50 13.06
CA GLY A 110 -9.33 -4.67 13.85
C GLY A 110 -7.95 -4.48 14.50
N LEU A 111 -6.96 -3.99 13.74
CA LEU A 111 -5.62 -3.69 14.23
C LEU A 111 -5.64 -2.57 15.29
N ILE A 112 -6.36 -1.47 15.02
CA ILE A 112 -6.48 -0.32 15.93
C ILE A 112 -7.10 -0.75 17.27
N LEU A 113 -8.22 -1.47 17.23
CA LEU A 113 -8.90 -1.97 18.43
C LEU A 113 -8.05 -3.01 19.16
N GLY A 114 -7.29 -3.82 18.43
CA GLY A 114 -6.30 -4.73 18.99
C GLY A 114 -5.27 -3.99 19.85
N ILE A 115 -4.62 -2.96 19.30
CA ILE A 115 -3.59 -2.16 19.99
C ILE A 115 -4.19 -1.45 21.22
N ILE A 116 -5.36 -0.81 21.07
CA ILE A 116 -6.03 -0.10 22.17
C ILE A 116 -6.43 -1.06 23.29
N SER A 117 -6.99 -2.23 22.95
CA SER A 117 -7.39 -3.22 23.93
C SER A 117 -6.19 -3.78 24.70
N LEU A 118 -5.07 -4.03 24.03
CA LEU A 118 -3.85 -4.53 24.67
C LEU A 118 -3.24 -3.51 25.63
N ASN A 119 -3.20 -2.23 25.24
CA ASN A 119 -2.72 -1.14 26.10
C ASN A 119 -3.64 -0.97 27.33
N ARG A 120 -4.96 -1.04 27.15
CA ARG A 120 -5.93 -0.96 28.26
C ARG A 120 -5.83 -2.15 29.21
N ILE A 121 -5.64 -3.36 28.69
CA ILE A 121 -5.44 -4.56 29.51
C ILE A 121 -4.13 -4.46 30.31
N ASN A 122 -3.04 -3.99 29.70
CA ASN A 122 -1.77 -3.78 30.41
C ASN A 122 -1.86 -2.74 31.53
N ARG A 123 -2.64 -1.67 31.33
CA ARG A 123 -2.87 -0.62 32.35
C ARG A 123 -3.89 -1.00 33.42
N SER A 124 -4.65 -2.08 33.25
CA SER A 124 -5.75 -2.45 34.14
C SER A 124 -5.35 -3.16 35.44
N GLY A 125 -4.06 -3.44 35.66
CA GLY A 125 -3.58 -4.09 36.89
C GLY A 125 -4.20 -5.47 37.17
N GLY A 126 -4.72 -6.16 36.13
CA GLY A 126 -5.37 -7.47 36.26
C GLY A 126 -6.90 -7.46 36.26
N GLN A 127 -7.55 -6.29 36.23
CA GLN A 127 -9.01 -6.19 36.20
C GLN A 127 -9.64 -6.61 34.85
N LEU A 128 -8.90 -6.48 33.74
CA LEU A 128 -9.34 -6.86 32.40
C LEU A 128 -8.50 -8.03 31.88
N GLY A 129 -9.18 -9.07 31.39
CA GLY A 129 -8.56 -10.22 30.73
C GLY A 129 -8.52 -10.08 29.20
N GLY A 130 -7.85 -11.04 28.53
CA GLY A 130 -7.92 -11.18 27.07
C GLY A 130 -6.68 -10.76 26.28
N LYS A 131 -5.49 -10.67 26.91
CA LYS A 131 -4.23 -10.35 26.20
C LYS A 131 -3.99 -11.25 24.99
N GLY A 132 -4.18 -12.57 25.14
CA GLY A 132 -4.01 -13.52 24.03
C GLY A 132 -4.96 -13.26 22.87
N LEU A 133 -6.21 -12.84 23.17
CA LEU A 133 -7.21 -12.51 22.15
C LEU A 133 -6.85 -11.22 21.39
N ALA A 134 -6.35 -10.21 22.10
CA ALA A 134 -5.87 -8.97 21.50
C ALA A 134 -4.63 -9.20 20.62
N ILE A 135 -3.66 -10.01 21.08
CA ILE A 135 -2.47 -10.37 20.31
C ILE A 135 -2.86 -11.16 19.05
N ALA A 136 -3.79 -12.11 19.16
CA ALA A 136 -4.30 -12.86 18.00
C ALA A 136 -4.98 -11.93 16.99
N GLY A 137 -5.84 -11.01 17.43
CA GLY A 137 -6.48 -10.03 16.57
C GLY A 137 -5.50 -9.11 15.84
N ILE A 138 -4.46 -8.64 16.53
CA ILE A 138 -3.36 -7.84 15.94
C ILE A 138 -2.60 -8.65 14.89
N ALA A 139 -2.20 -9.88 15.21
CA ALA A 139 -1.42 -10.73 14.31
C ALA A 139 -2.20 -11.06 13.03
N ILE A 140 -3.46 -11.48 13.15
CA ILE A 140 -4.33 -11.79 12.01
C ILE A 140 -4.54 -10.54 11.15
N SER A 141 -4.85 -9.40 11.75
CA SER A 141 -5.07 -8.15 11.02
C SER A 141 -3.80 -7.67 10.30
N GLY A 142 -2.63 -7.80 10.94
CA GLY A 142 -1.34 -7.42 10.35
C GLY A 142 -0.96 -8.27 9.14
N VAL A 143 -1.13 -9.60 9.22
CA VAL A 143 -0.88 -10.51 8.09
C VAL A 143 -1.83 -10.20 6.93
N MET A 144 -3.12 -10.00 7.22
CA MET A 144 -4.12 -9.67 6.20
C MET A 144 -3.81 -8.34 5.48
N LEU A 145 -3.37 -7.31 6.21
CA LEU A 145 -2.92 -6.05 5.61
C LEU A 145 -1.69 -6.25 4.72
N MET A 146 -0.70 -7.01 5.19
CA MET A 146 0.50 -7.31 4.40
C MET A 146 0.15 -7.99 3.06
N CYS A 147 -0.69 -9.03 3.09
CA CYS A 147 -1.16 -9.71 1.89
C CYS A 147 -1.92 -8.78 0.94
N GLY A 148 -2.76 -7.89 1.48
CA GLY A 148 -3.49 -6.89 0.69
C GLY A 148 -2.57 -5.91 -0.05
N VAL A 149 -1.52 -5.40 0.63
CA VAL A 149 -0.55 -4.49 0.00
C VAL A 149 0.21 -5.18 -1.13
N VAL A 150 0.66 -6.42 -0.94
CA VAL A 150 1.36 -7.19 -1.99
C VAL A 150 0.45 -7.43 -3.19
N SER A 151 -0.80 -7.80 -2.95
CA SER A 151 -1.80 -8.05 -4.00
C SER A 151 -2.08 -6.80 -4.85
N MET A 152 -2.17 -5.62 -4.21
CA MET A 152 -2.35 -4.35 -4.92
C MET A 152 -1.07 -3.85 -5.59
N GLY A 153 0.10 -4.13 -5.00
CA GLY A 153 1.41 -3.73 -5.53
C GLY A 153 1.74 -4.38 -6.88
N MET A 154 1.38 -5.65 -7.08
CA MET A 154 1.56 -6.34 -8.37
C MET A 154 0.59 -5.86 -9.47
N LEU A 155 -0.51 -5.19 -9.07
CA LEU A 155 -1.54 -4.74 -10.01
C LEU A 155 -1.10 -3.49 -10.79
N LEU A 156 -0.29 -2.61 -10.19
CA LEU A 156 0.13 -1.35 -10.82
C LEU A 156 1.00 -1.57 -12.09
N PRO A 157 2.05 -2.40 -12.09
CA PRO A 157 2.82 -2.69 -13.30
C PRO A 157 1.96 -3.37 -14.38
N ALA A 158 1.12 -4.32 -13.98
CA ALA A 158 0.23 -5.04 -14.89
C ALA A 158 -0.80 -4.10 -15.54
N LEU A 159 -1.37 -3.16 -14.76
CA LEU A 159 -2.32 -2.18 -15.26
C LEU A 159 -1.67 -1.21 -16.24
N ASN A 160 -0.44 -0.76 -15.98
CA ASN A 160 0.29 0.11 -16.90
C ASN A 160 0.58 -0.60 -18.23
N ALA A 161 0.99 -1.87 -18.20
CA ALA A 161 1.18 -2.69 -19.40
C ALA A 161 -0.15 -2.91 -20.16
N ALA A 162 -1.25 -3.18 -19.44
CA ALA A 162 -2.57 -3.37 -20.03
C ALA A 162 -3.08 -2.09 -20.71
N ARG A 163 -2.91 -0.92 -20.08
CA ARG A 163 -3.26 0.38 -20.66
C ARG A 163 -2.50 0.64 -21.94
N GLU A 164 -1.20 0.39 -21.97
CA GLU A 164 -0.39 0.58 -23.17
C GLU A 164 -0.80 -0.38 -24.30
N LYS A 165 -1.11 -1.65 -23.99
CA LYS A 165 -1.67 -2.60 -24.97
C LYS A 165 -3.00 -2.11 -25.54
N ALA A 166 -3.88 -1.55 -24.71
CA ALA A 166 -5.16 -0.98 -25.15
C ALA A 166 -4.95 0.24 -26.06
N ARG A 167 -4.01 1.14 -25.71
CA ARG A 167 -3.67 2.30 -26.55
C ARG A 167 -3.12 1.86 -27.90
N ARG A 168 -2.21 0.88 -27.94
CA ARG A 168 -1.70 0.27 -29.18
C ARG A 168 -2.82 -0.26 -30.06
N ALA A 169 -3.76 -1.01 -29.48
CA ALA A 169 -4.92 -1.52 -30.21
C ALA A 169 -5.78 -0.38 -30.79
N SER A 170 -5.93 0.73 -30.05
CA SER A 170 -6.61 1.92 -30.56
C SER A 170 -5.86 2.58 -31.72
N CYS A 171 -4.53 2.72 -31.64
CA CYS A 171 -3.73 3.30 -32.73
C CYS A 171 -3.78 2.43 -33.99
N LEU A 172 -3.74 1.10 -33.83
CA LEU A 172 -3.92 0.16 -34.92
C LEU A 172 -5.33 0.25 -35.55
N ASN A 173 -6.37 0.43 -34.74
CA ASN A 173 -7.73 0.63 -35.25
C ASN A 173 -7.88 1.95 -36.02
N ASN A 174 -7.21 3.00 -35.56
CA ASN A 174 -7.16 4.27 -36.27
C ASN A 174 -6.48 4.13 -37.64
N LEU A 175 -5.33 3.43 -37.72
CA LEU A 175 -4.69 3.13 -39.01
C LEU A 175 -5.60 2.33 -39.95
N LYS A 176 -6.38 1.37 -39.44
CA LYS A 176 -7.36 0.65 -40.26
C LYS A 176 -8.46 1.57 -40.80
N GLN A 177 -8.95 2.50 -39.99
CA GLN A 177 -9.91 3.51 -40.45
C GLN A 177 -9.30 4.46 -41.48
N ILE A 178 -8.03 4.84 -41.32
CA ILE A 178 -7.29 5.62 -42.33
C ILE A 178 -7.14 4.82 -43.62
N GLY A 179 -6.78 3.53 -43.53
CA GLY A 179 -6.70 2.63 -44.69
C GLY A 179 -8.02 2.51 -45.43
N LEU A 180 -9.14 2.35 -44.70
CA LEU A 180 -10.47 2.39 -45.31
C LEU A 180 -10.72 3.71 -46.05
N ALA A 181 -10.35 4.85 -45.45
CA ALA A 181 -10.51 6.16 -46.07
C ALA A 181 -9.64 6.33 -47.33
N ILE A 182 -8.39 5.84 -47.31
CA ILE A 182 -7.49 5.82 -48.47
C ILE A 182 -8.13 5.06 -49.63
N ARG A 183 -8.75 3.91 -49.36
CA ARG A 183 -9.41 3.10 -50.37
C ARG A 183 -10.69 3.72 -50.94
N LEU A 184 -11.51 4.29 -50.06
CA LEU A 184 -12.70 5.01 -50.50
C LEU A 184 -12.29 6.17 -51.41
N TYR A 185 -11.23 6.90 -51.05
CA TYR A 185 -10.63 7.93 -51.91
C TYR A 185 -10.15 7.33 -53.24
N ALA A 186 -9.42 6.22 -53.22
CA ALA A 186 -8.90 5.59 -54.43
C ALA A 186 -10.02 5.17 -55.39
N GLY A 187 -11.13 4.64 -54.86
CA GLY A 187 -12.33 4.30 -55.64
C GLY A 187 -12.89 5.50 -56.41
N ASP A 188 -12.81 6.69 -55.83
CA ASP A 188 -13.27 7.95 -56.45
C ASP A 188 -12.18 8.65 -57.29
N ASN A 189 -10.92 8.21 -57.22
CA ASN A 189 -9.75 8.90 -57.79
C ASN A 189 -8.87 7.98 -58.66
N ASN A 190 -9.49 7.24 -59.58
CA ASN A 190 -8.80 6.39 -60.57
C ASN A 190 -7.85 5.36 -59.92
N GLU A 191 -8.28 4.75 -58.82
CA GLU A 191 -7.52 3.76 -58.03
C GLU A 191 -6.22 4.31 -57.43
N ARG A 192 -6.00 5.63 -57.45
CA ARG A 192 -4.78 6.25 -56.90
C ARG A 192 -4.96 6.57 -55.43
N PHE A 193 -3.94 6.27 -54.65
CA PHE A 193 -3.90 6.67 -53.25
C PHE A 193 -3.73 8.20 -53.14
N PRO A 194 -4.20 8.81 -52.02
CA PRO A 194 -4.11 10.25 -51.81
C PRO A 194 -2.69 10.76 -52.03
N THR A 195 -2.52 11.71 -52.94
CA THR A 195 -1.23 12.34 -53.20
C THR A 195 -1.52 13.81 -53.49
N ASP A 196 -1.11 14.69 -52.58
CA ASP A 196 -1.17 16.13 -52.81
C ASP A 196 -0.05 16.58 -53.76
N ALA A 197 -0.15 17.82 -54.24
CA ALA A 197 0.81 18.37 -55.19
C ALA A 197 2.25 18.43 -54.64
N ALA A 198 2.41 18.52 -53.31
CA ALA A 198 3.71 18.59 -52.66
C ALA A 198 4.23 17.23 -52.18
N TRP A 199 3.49 16.13 -52.38
CA TRP A 199 3.89 14.78 -51.97
C TRP A 199 4.17 14.70 -50.47
N THR A 200 3.31 15.32 -49.65
CA THR A 200 3.44 15.41 -48.19
C THR A 200 2.37 14.61 -47.47
N THR A 201 2.72 14.08 -46.30
CA THR A 201 1.75 13.38 -45.44
C THR A 201 0.55 14.28 -45.09
N LEU A 202 0.80 15.54 -44.70
CA LEU A 202 -0.28 16.45 -44.27
C LEU A 202 -1.22 16.79 -45.42
N GLY A 203 -0.67 17.18 -46.58
CA GLY A 203 -1.49 17.51 -47.73
C GLY A 203 -2.29 16.31 -48.22
N SER A 204 -1.68 15.13 -48.27
CA SER A 204 -2.34 13.90 -48.71
C SER A 204 -3.43 13.44 -47.74
N TYR A 205 -3.23 13.59 -46.42
CA TYR A 205 -4.29 13.33 -45.44
C TYR A 205 -5.41 14.37 -45.45
N GLU A 206 -5.12 15.63 -45.78
CA GLU A 206 -6.16 16.67 -45.91
C GLU A 206 -7.17 16.34 -47.02
N LEU A 207 -6.77 15.57 -48.04
CA LEU A 207 -7.69 15.05 -49.06
C LEU A 207 -8.72 14.06 -48.48
N LEU A 208 -8.40 13.43 -47.34
CA LEU A 208 -9.25 12.45 -46.67
C LEU A 208 -10.20 13.06 -45.65
N THR A 209 -9.80 14.16 -44.98
CA THR A 209 -10.49 14.70 -43.80
C THR A 209 -11.94 15.16 -44.05
N LYS A 210 -12.24 15.58 -45.28
CA LYS A 210 -13.56 16.16 -45.61
C LYS A 210 -14.64 15.12 -45.91
N ASN A 211 -14.30 14.09 -46.68
CA ASN A 211 -15.30 13.18 -47.26
C ASN A 211 -15.12 11.71 -46.84
N TYR A 212 -13.94 11.32 -46.39
CA TYR A 212 -13.59 9.90 -46.20
C TYR A 212 -13.29 9.56 -44.74
N GLN A 213 -12.64 10.47 -43.99
CA GLN A 213 -12.42 10.36 -42.55
C GLN A 213 -12.69 11.70 -41.85
N THR A 214 -13.93 11.91 -41.45
CA THR A 214 -14.40 13.17 -40.83
C THR A 214 -14.13 13.25 -39.33
N SER A 215 -13.83 12.13 -38.67
CA SER A 215 -13.48 12.11 -37.26
C SER A 215 -12.01 12.50 -37.08
N TYR A 216 -11.78 13.73 -36.65
CA TYR A 216 -10.43 14.22 -36.37
C TYR A 216 -9.70 13.48 -35.25
N LYS A 217 -10.45 12.77 -34.40
CA LYS A 217 -9.88 11.90 -33.35
C LYS A 217 -9.13 10.71 -33.93
N THR A 218 -9.50 10.25 -35.13
CA THR A 218 -8.87 9.10 -35.78
C THR A 218 -7.43 9.40 -36.19
N TRP A 219 -7.08 10.66 -36.42
CA TRP A 219 -5.71 11.06 -36.77
C TRP A 219 -4.73 11.06 -35.59
N VAL A 220 -5.20 10.81 -34.36
CA VAL A 220 -4.36 10.89 -33.16
C VAL A 220 -4.26 9.54 -32.46
N CYS A 221 -3.04 9.10 -32.23
CA CYS A 221 -2.74 7.89 -31.48
C CYS A 221 -2.77 8.20 -29.98
N PRO A 222 -3.55 7.48 -29.15
CA PRO A 222 -3.59 7.73 -27.70
C PRO A 222 -2.25 7.53 -26.96
N SER A 223 -1.25 6.90 -27.58
CA SER A 223 0.11 6.81 -27.04
C SER A 223 0.98 8.03 -27.39
N ASP A 224 0.57 8.87 -28.33
CA ASP A 224 1.25 10.10 -28.72
C ASP A 224 0.77 11.28 -27.88
N THR A 225 1.30 11.41 -26.66
CA THR A 225 0.76 12.37 -25.67
C THR A 225 1.00 13.84 -26.01
N GLY A 226 1.84 14.14 -26.99
CA GLY A 226 2.12 15.51 -27.43
C GLY A 226 1.08 16.06 -28.41
N ILE A 227 0.18 15.21 -28.90
CA ILE A 227 -0.62 15.45 -30.10
C ILE A 227 -2.08 15.44 -29.76
N VAL A 228 -2.81 16.43 -30.29
CA VAL A 228 -4.21 16.65 -29.97
C VAL A 228 -5.04 16.65 -31.25
N PRO A 229 -6.29 16.18 -31.25
CA PRO A 229 -7.11 16.20 -32.46
C PRO A 229 -7.24 17.60 -33.06
N GLY A 230 -7.21 17.68 -34.39
CA GLY A 230 -7.51 18.90 -35.13
C GLY A 230 -9.00 19.25 -35.12
N THR A 231 -9.37 20.27 -35.90
CA THR A 231 -10.76 20.71 -36.08
C THR A 231 -11.10 20.74 -37.56
N PRO A 232 -12.39 20.64 -37.94
CA PRO A 232 -12.82 20.68 -39.34
C PRO A 232 -12.60 22.03 -40.04
N TYR A 233 -12.20 23.07 -39.30
CA TYR A 233 -12.06 24.43 -39.81
C TYR A 233 -10.58 24.85 -39.98
N ALA A 234 -9.64 23.99 -39.59
CA ALA A 234 -8.21 24.26 -39.68
C ALA A 234 -7.50 23.11 -40.40
N PRO A 235 -6.46 23.40 -41.20
CA PRO A 235 -5.69 22.36 -41.86
C PRO A 235 -4.96 21.49 -40.83
N LEU A 236 -4.71 20.24 -41.20
CA LEU A 236 -3.88 19.35 -40.39
C LEU A 236 -2.47 19.92 -40.24
N THR A 237 -1.91 19.77 -39.04
CA THR A 237 -0.54 20.17 -38.73
C THR A 237 0.21 19.03 -38.06
N ALA A 238 1.53 19.20 -37.93
CA ALA A 238 2.37 18.30 -37.13
C ALA A 238 1.94 18.19 -35.66
N LYS A 239 1.01 19.03 -35.15
CA LYS A 239 0.46 18.93 -33.79
C LYS A 239 -0.83 18.12 -33.71
N ASN A 240 -1.37 17.67 -34.85
CA ASN A 240 -2.70 17.07 -34.93
C ASN A 240 -2.79 15.71 -35.63
N VAL A 241 -1.66 15.17 -36.09
CA VAL A 241 -1.60 13.90 -36.82
C VAL A 241 -0.52 13.02 -36.20
N SER A 242 -0.85 11.80 -35.78
CA SER A 242 0.07 10.83 -35.17
C SER A 242 0.57 9.75 -36.15
N TYR A 243 0.25 9.88 -37.44
CA TYR A 243 0.55 8.87 -38.44
C TYR A 243 1.38 9.47 -39.58
N ALA A 244 2.46 8.79 -39.95
CA ALA A 244 3.21 9.05 -41.18
C ALA A 244 2.50 8.43 -42.37
N TYR A 245 2.58 9.05 -43.55
CA TYR A 245 1.97 8.54 -44.78
C TYR A 245 2.94 8.64 -45.96
N ASN A 246 3.11 7.53 -46.66
CA ASN A 246 3.95 7.43 -47.85
C ASN A 246 3.29 6.62 -48.96
N GLY A 247 1.98 6.78 -49.12
CA GLY A 247 1.24 6.18 -50.25
C GLY A 247 1.38 6.95 -51.55
N PHE A 248 2.36 7.84 -51.67
CA PHE A 248 2.42 8.79 -52.78
C PHE A 248 2.66 8.09 -54.12
N GLY A 249 1.77 8.31 -55.07
CA GLY A 249 1.82 7.67 -56.39
C GLY A 249 1.48 6.17 -56.39
N LEU A 250 1.13 5.59 -55.24
CA LEU A 250 0.66 4.21 -55.16
C LEU A 250 -0.79 4.09 -55.65
N THR A 251 -1.20 2.87 -55.94
CA THR A 251 -2.55 2.54 -56.43
C THR A 251 -3.08 1.28 -55.75
N GLU A 252 -4.36 0.96 -55.92
CA GLU A 252 -4.92 -0.32 -55.45
C GLU A 252 -4.24 -1.55 -56.08
N SER A 253 -3.51 -1.39 -57.20
CA SER A 253 -2.72 -2.47 -57.83
C SER A 253 -1.34 -2.68 -57.22
N THR A 254 -0.92 -1.82 -56.28
CA THR A 254 0.36 -1.94 -55.58
C THR A 254 0.43 -3.24 -54.77
N GLN A 255 1.64 -3.80 -54.59
CA GLN A 255 1.84 -5.04 -53.87
C GLN A 255 1.20 -5.00 -52.47
N PRO A 256 0.40 -6.01 -52.07
CA PRO A 256 -0.37 -6.03 -50.84
C PRO A 256 0.40 -5.68 -49.56
N ASP A 257 1.65 -6.13 -49.46
CA ASP A 257 2.57 -5.97 -48.32
C ASP A 257 3.41 -4.69 -48.37
N THR A 258 3.08 -3.77 -49.28
CA THR A 258 3.69 -2.44 -49.35
C THR A 258 3.23 -1.58 -48.17
N PRO A 259 4.14 -1.04 -47.33
CA PRO A 259 3.79 -0.10 -46.29
C PRO A 259 3.29 1.23 -46.86
N VAL A 260 2.16 1.72 -46.36
CA VAL A 260 1.50 2.96 -46.82
C VAL A 260 1.49 4.02 -45.73
N ALA A 261 1.24 3.63 -44.49
CA ALA A 261 1.23 4.54 -43.35
C ALA A 261 1.74 3.85 -42.08
N CYS A 262 2.17 4.60 -41.09
CA CYS A 262 2.59 4.04 -39.82
C CYS A 262 2.42 5.01 -38.65
N ASP A 263 2.53 4.51 -37.43
CA ASP A 263 2.69 5.33 -36.23
C ASP A 263 3.95 6.21 -36.34
N ARG A 264 3.84 7.50 -36.00
CA ARG A 264 4.97 8.46 -36.07
C ARG A 264 5.73 8.61 -34.74
N SER A 265 6.97 9.10 -34.72
CA SER A 265 7.53 9.72 -33.51
C SER A 265 7.35 11.23 -33.47
N SER A 266 7.42 11.75 -32.25
CA SER A 266 7.62 13.16 -31.93
C SER A 266 9.00 13.71 -32.30
N ALA A 267 9.94 12.89 -32.81
CA ALA A 267 11.34 13.24 -33.00
C ALA A 267 11.81 13.36 -34.46
N GLY A 268 11.01 12.93 -35.46
CA GLY A 268 11.35 13.02 -36.90
C GLY A 268 10.60 14.12 -37.66
N ASP A 269 10.71 14.11 -39.00
CA ASP A 269 9.81 14.82 -39.93
C ASP A 269 8.80 13.85 -40.61
N PRO A 270 7.98 13.12 -39.84
CA PRO A 270 7.06 12.10 -40.37
C PRO A 270 5.89 12.70 -41.17
N VAL A 271 5.85 14.03 -41.29
CA VAL A 271 4.77 14.78 -41.93
C VAL A 271 5.20 15.42 -43.26
N GLY A 272 6.48 15.35 -43.59
CA GLY A 272 7.08 15.86 -44.82
C GLY A 272 6.95 14.89 -46.01
N THR A 273 7.91 15.00 -46.94
CA THR A 273 7.98 14.21 -48.19
C THR A 273 8.71 12.89 -48.05
N PHE A 274 9.50 12.73 -46.97
CA PHE A 274 10.22 11.50 -46.64
C PHE A 274 9.84 11.05 -45.23
N PRO A 275 8.57 10.66 -45.02
CA PRO A 275 8.00 10.44 -43.69
C PRO A 275 8.62 9.27 -42.94
N TRP A 276 9.39 8.41 -43.62
CA TRP A 276 10.17 7.34 -43.01
C TRP A 276 11.49 7.80 -42.42
N ASN A 277 12.06 8.90 -42.94
CA ASN A 277 13.40 9.34 -42.58
C ASN A 277 13.43 9.92 -41.16
N GLY A 278 14.22 9.32 -40.28
CA GLY A 278 14.28 9.72 -38.87
C GLY A 278 12.99 9.45 -38.08
N ASN A 279 12.05 8.66 -38.62
CA ASN A 279 10.88 8.24 -37.87
C ASN A 279 11.32 7.27 -36.77
N ALA A 280 11.08 7.65 -35.51
CA ALA A 280 11.11 6.71 -34.40
C ALA A 280 9.67 6.25 -34.14
N TRP A 281 9.48 5.19 -33.37
CA TRP A 281 8.12 4.71 -33.13
C TRP A 281 7.44 5.44 -31.96
N THR A 282 6.11 5.63 -32.03
CA THR A 282 5.34 6.23 -30.92
C THR A 282 5.35 5.35 -29.66
N HIS A 283 5.45 4.02 -29.83
CA HIS A 283 5.40 3.09 -28.71
C HIS A 283 6.80 2.71 -28.21
N LYS A 284 6.89 2.37 -26.91
CA LYS A 284 8.13 1.94 -26.26
C LYS A 284 8.81 0.77 -27.00
N ALA A 285 10.15 0.77 -27.00
CA ALA A 285 11.03 -0.27 -27.56
C ALA A 285 10.97 -0.39 -29.09
N ASP A 286 11.05 0.74 -29.80
CA ASP A 286 11.17 0.82 -31.26
C ASP A 286 10.14 -0.02 -32.03
N SER A 287 8.89 0.05 -31.58
CA SER A 287 7.80 -0.74 -32.12
C SER A 287 6.59 0.12 -32.44
N GLY A 288 5.88 -0.19 -33.52
CA GLY A 288 4.69 0.55 -33.90
C GLY A 288 3.84 -0.14 -34.94
N ASN A 289 2.68 0.44 -35.20
CA ASN A 289 1.71 -0.07 -36.13
C ASN A 289 2.01 0.43 -37.54
N VAL A 290 1.80 -0.44 -38.51
CA VAL A 290 2.00 -0.19 -39.93
C VAL A 290 0.73 -0.58 -40.66
N LEU A 291 0.28 0.28 -41.56
CA LEU A 291 -0.77 0.05 -42.53
C LEU A 291 -0.14 -0.32 -43.87
N PHE A 292 -0.71 -1.31 -44.52
CA PHE A 292 -0.26 -1.82 -45.81
C PHE A 292 -1.24 -1.49 -46.94
N ALA A 293 -0.80 -1.63 -48.19
CA ALA A 293 -1.58 -1.30 -49.38
C ALA A 293 -2.84 -2.15 -49.52
N ASP A 294 -2.82 -3.39 -49.02
CA ASP A 294 -4.02 -4.21 -48.91
C ASP A 294 -4.96 -3.80 -47.74
N GLY A 295 -4.65 -2.71 -47.03
CA GLY A 295 -5.38 -2.12 -45.92
C GLY A 295 -5.37 -2.91 -44.62
N HIS A 296 -4.61 -4.00 -44.53
CA HIS A 296 -4.36 -4.59 -43.21
C HIS A 296 -3.40 -3.68 -42.42
N ALA A 297 -3.53 -3.71 -41.09
CA ALA A 297 -2.61 -3.03 -40.20
C ALA A 297 -2.08 -3.99 -39.15
N ALA A 298 -0.77 -3.96 -38.93
CA ALA A 298 -0.08 -4.88 -38.03
C ALA A 298 0.99 -4.17 -37.21
N PHE A 299 1.18 -4.67 -35.98
CA PHE A 299 2.18 -4.18 -35.05
C PHE A 299 3.54 -4.82 -35.33
N HIS A 300 4.56 -4.01 -35.49
CA HIS A 300 5.94 -4.41 -35.78
C HIS A 300 6.86 -4.01 -34.63
N LYS A 301 7.79 -4.90 -34.27
CA LYS A 301 8.78 -4.67 -33.19
C LYS A 301 10.06 -4.00 -33.66
N THR A 302 10.23 -3.87 -34.97
CA THR A 302 11.40 -3.26 -35.62
C THR A 302 10.92 -2.53 -36.88
N LEU A 303 11.67 -1.52 -37.32
CA LEU A 303 11.45 -0.89 -38.63
C LEU A 303 11.50 -1.95 -39.73
N ILE A 304 10.51 -1.89 -40.63
CA ILE A 304 10.47 -2.74 -41.81
C ILE A 304 11.61 -2.26 -42.74
N PRO A 305 12.48 -3.15 -43.25
CA PRO A 305 13.64 -2.77 -44.06
C PRO A 305 13.34 -1.84 -45.25
N HIS A 306 12.16 -1.96 -45.86
CA HIS A 306 11.72 -1.09 -46.97
C HIS A 306 11.46 0.36 -46.55
N MET A 307 11.07 0.61 -45.29
CA MET A 307 10.94 1.98 -44.76
C MET A 307 12.32 2.62 -44.52
N TYR A 308 13.34 1.81 -44.23
CA TYR A 308 14.66 2.30 -43.82
C TYR A 308 15.44 2.99 -44.95
N ASN A 309 15.21 2.60 -46.20
CA ASN A 309 15.96 3.11 -47.34
C ASN A 309 15.33 4.32 -48.04
N GLY A 310 14.21 4.86 -47.53
CA GLY A 310 13.53 6.02 -48.14
C GLY A 310 13.10 5.80 -49.59
N LYS A 311 13.11 4.55 -50.06
CA LYS A 311 12.68 4.18 -51.41
C LYS A 311 11.18 3.91 -51.34
N ASN A 312 10.39 4.65 -52.11
CA ASN A 312 9.12 4.10 -52.55
C ASN A 312 9.40 2.74 -53.23
N PRO A 313 8.57 1.71 -52.99
CA PRO A 313 8.59 0.56 -53.89
C PRO A 313 8.36 0.99 -55.34
#